data_AF-A0A133MSA3-F1
#
_entry.id   AF-A0A133MSA3-F1
#
_cell.length_a   1.000
_cell.length_b   1.000
_cell.length_c   1.000
_cell.angle_alpha   90.00
_cell.angle_beta   90.00
_cell.angle_gamma   90.00
#
_symmetry.space_group_name_H-M   'P 1'
#
loop_
_entity.id
_entity.type
_entity.pdbx_description
1 polymer ?
#
loop_
_entity_poly.entity_id
_entity_poly.type
_entity_poly.pdbx_seq_one_letter_code
_entity_poly.pdbx_strand_id
1 'polypeptide(L)'
;MESSKEVISKVESFKIIYSLRNKFSISLLCDISIVSRSGYYKWCTRKKQDKDTFFIKKILSFYKKSKKVYGYRRIKVAQNKYNCKE
;
A
#
# COMPACT_ATOMS: atom_id res chain seq x y z
N MET A 1 -13.10 -18.85 -32.55
CA MET A 1 -11.92 -18.72 -31.67
C MET A 1 -12.34 -17.88 -30.49
N GLU A 2 -12.95 -18.52 -29.50
CA GLU A 2 -13.46 -17.84 -28.31
C GLU A 2 -12.30 -17.76 -27.33
N SER A 3 -11.66 -16.60 -27.29
CA SER A 3 -10.55 -16.32 -26.38
C SER A 3 -11.08 -16.47 -24.95
N SER A 4 -10.53 -17.44 -24.24
CA SER A 4 -10.79 -17.73 -22.84
C SER A 4 -10.91 -16.44 -22.05
N LYS A 5 -12.08 -16.14 -21.50
CA LYS A 5 -12.27 -15.00 -20.59
C LYS A 5 -11.49 -15.29 -19.32
N GLU A 6 -10.19 -14.96 -19.32
CA GLU A 6 -9.39 -14.93 -18.11
C GLU A 6 -10.10 -14.01 -17.14
N VAL A 7 -10.52 -14.55 -16.00
CA VAL A 7 -11.25 -13.80 -14.99
C VAL A 7 -10.25 -12.88 -14.30
N ILE A 8 -10.05 -11.69 -14.88
CA ILE A 8 -9.15 -10.67 -14.33
C ILE A 8 -9.74 -10.19 -13.00
N SER A 9 -8.94 -10.28 -11.94
CA SER A 9 -9.35 -9.80 -10.63
C SER A 9 -9.58 -8.28 -10.65
N LYS A 10 -10.50 -7.80 -9.81
CA LYS A 10 -10.75 -6.36 -9.66
C LYS A 10 -9.48 -5.60 -9.25
N VAL A 11 -8.59 -6.25 -8.49
CA VAL A 11 -7.31 -5.69 -8.07
C VAL A 11 -6.34 -5.57 -9.25
N GLU A 12 -6.26 -6.58 -10.12
CA GLU A 12 -5.45 -6.53 -11.34
C GLU A 12 -5.93 -5.41 -12.27
N SER A 13 -7.24 -5.28 -12.45
CA SER A 13 -7.84 -4.19 -13.21
C SER A 13 -7.40 -2.82 -12.67
N PHE A 14 -7.45 -2.62 -11.35
CA PHE A 14 -6.98 -1.38 -10.74
C PHE A 14 -5.47 -1.13 -10.92
N LYS A 15 -4.63 -2.18 -10.91
CA LYS A 15 -3.20 -2.06 -11.20
C LYS A 15 -2.96 -1.58 -12.63
N ILE A 16 -3.66 -2.14 -13.61
CA ILE A 16 -3.57 -1.74 -15.02
C ILE A 16 -3.99 -0.28 -15.19
N ILE A 17 -5.15 0.11 -14.64
CA ILE A 17 -5.63 1.50 -14.65
C ILE A 17 -4.60 2.43 -14.02
N TYR A 18 -3.99 2.03 -12.91
CA TYR A 18 -2.96 2.83 -12.23
C TYR A 18 -1.71 3.03 -13.09
N SER A 19 -1.27 2.02 -13.83
CA SER A 19 -0.12 2.14 -14.74
C SER A 19 -0.41 3.06 -15.94
N LEU A 20 -1.65 3.04 -16.43
CA LEU A 20 -2.09 3.81 -17.60
C LEU A 20 -2.62 5.21 -17.28
N ARG A 21 -2.82 5.55 -16.01
CA ARG A 21 -3.42 6.82 -15.56
C ARG A 21 -2.77 8.10 -16.11
N ASN A 22 -1.49 8.04 -16.48
CA ASN A 22 -0.75 9.20 -17.00
C ASN A 22 -0.96 9.39 -18.51
N LYS A 23 -1.46 8.37 -19.21
CA LYS A 23 -1.66 8.37 -20.67
C LYS A 23 -3.14 8.55 -21.05
N PHE A 24 -4.06 8.08 -20.22
CA PHE A 24 -5.50 8.09 -20.49
C PHE A 24 -6.30 8.58 -19.30
N SER A 25 -7.54 9.03 -19.54
CA SER A 25 -8.45 9.47 -18.48
C SER A 25 -8.88 8.29 -17.60
N ILE A 26 -8.96 8.51 -16.29
CA ILE A 26 -9.37 7.48 -15.33
C ILE A 26 -10.79 6.99 -15.61
N SER A 27 -11.69 7.88 -16.03
CA SER A 27 -13.08 7.52 -16.37
C SER A 27 -13.09 6.47 -17.49
N LEU A 28 -12.40 6.74 -18.61
CA LEU A 28 -12.34 5.82 -19.75
C LEU A 28 -11.75 4.47 -19.35
N LEU A 29 -10.66 4.48 -18.59
CA LEU A 29 -10.01 3.26 -18.13
C LEU A 29 -10.91 2.43 -17.20
N CYS A 30 -11.70 3.08 -16.35
CA CYS A 30 -12.67 2.40 -15.48
C CYS A 30 -13.83 1.81 -16.28
N ASP A 31 -14.30 2.52 -17.31
CA ASP A 31 -15.41 2.10 -18.16
C ASP A 31 -15.00 0.87 -19.00
N ILE A 32 -13.80 0.88 -19.60
CA ILE A 32 -13.24 -0.26 -20.35
C ILE A 32 -13.03 -1.48 -19.44
N SER A 33 -12.55 -1.26 -18.22
CA SER A 33 -12.27 -2.35 -17.27
C SER A 33 -13.51 -2.83 -16.51
N ILE A 34 -14.68 -2.23 -16.75
CA ILE A 34 -15.95 -2.54 -16.06
C ILE A 34 -15.79 -2.48 -14.53
N VAL A 35 -15.11 -1.44 -14.04
CA VAL A 35 -14.92 -1.20 -12.61
C VAL A 35 -15.48 0.15 -12.19
N SER A 36 -16.01 0.22 -10.98
CA SER A 36 -16.47 1.48 -10.39
C SER A 36 -15.29 2.43 -10.15
N ARG A 37 -15.43 3.70 -10.56
CA ARG A 37 -14.45 4.77 -10.26
C ARG A 37 -14.21 4.93 -8.76
N SER A 38 -15.27 4.84 -7.95
CA SER A 38 -15.19 4.89 -6.48
C SER A 38 -14.31 3.78 -5.90
N GLY A 39 -14.43 2.56 -6.43
CA GLY A 39 -13.56 1.42 -6.09
C GLY A 39 -12.09 1.68 -6.43
N TYR A 40 -11.81 2.24 -7.61
CA TYR A 40 -10.45 2.60 -8.01
C TYR A 40 -9.83 3.64 -7.06
N TYR A 41 -10.54 4.73 -6.77
CA TYR A 41 -10.02 5.75 -5.85
C TYR A 41 -9.84 5.22 -4.42
N LYS A 42 -10.76 4.37 -3.93
CA LYS A 42 -10.61 3.69 -2.63
C LYS A 42 -9.36 2.81 -2.59
N TRP A 43 -9.10 2.04 -3.65
CA TRP A 43 -7.89 1.23 -3.78
C TRP A 43 -6.62 2.10 -3.85
N CYS A 44 -6.66 3.21 -4.58
CA CYS A 44 -5.56 4.17 -4.68
C CYS A 44 -5.21 4.79 -3.32
N THR A 45 -6.21 5.13 -2.51
CA THR A 45 -6.04 5.62 -1.14
C THR A 45 -5.37 4.58 -0.25
N ARG A 46 -5.80 3.32 -0.31
CA ARG A 46 -5.15 2.22 0.44
C ARG A 46 -3.68 2.05 0.05
N LYS A 47 -3.37 2.10 -1.25
CA LYS A 47 -1.99 2.03 -1.76
C LYS A 47 -1.11 3.18 -1.26
N LYS A 48 -1.67 4.39 -1.14
CA LYS A 48 -0.95 5.57 -0.61
C LYS A 48 -0.83 5.56 0.91
N GLN A 49 -1.77 4.92 1.61
CA GLN A 49 -1.80 4.78 3.07
C GLN A 49 -0.87 3.68 3.58
N ASP A 50 0.25 3.42 2.91
CA ASP A 50 1.39 2.70 3.48
C ASP A 50 2.08 3.52 4.60
N LYS A 51 1.32 4.31 5.36
CA LYS A 51 1.75 4.97 6.60
C LYS A 51 2.32 3.95 7.57
N ASP A 52 1.77 2.74 7.56
CA ASP A 52 2.27 1.63 8.36
C ASP A 52 3.69 1.23 7.94
N THR A 53 4.12 1.37 6.68
CA THR A 53 5.50 1.02 6.31
C THR A 53 6.54 1.86 7.01
N PHE A 54 6.28 3.15 7.25
CA PHE A 54 7.22 3.99 7.98
C PHE A 54 7.33 3.52 9.44
N PHE A 55 6.21 3.30 10.10
CA PHE A 55 6.18 2.81 11.49
C PHE A 55 6.77 1.41 11.61
N ILE A 56 6.42 0.49 10.70
CA ILE A 56 6.97 -0.87 10.63
C ILE A 56 8.48 -0.81 10.41
N LYS A 57 8.98 0.03 9.49
CA LYS A 57 10.43 0.24 9.28
C LYS A 57 11.12 0.78 10.55
N LYS A 58 10.51 1.73 11.25
CA LYS A 58 11.05 2.31 12.50
C LYS A 58 11.05 1.29 13.64
N ILE A 59 10.01 0.47 13.77
CA ILE A 59 9.95 -0.64 14.75
C ILE A 59 11.01 -1.69 14.42
N LEU A 60 11.15 -2.07 13.14
CA LEU A 60 12.16 -3.02 12.68
C LEU A 60 13.59 -2.52 12.91
N SER A 61 13.85 -1.23 12.77
CA SER A 61 15.18 -0.67 13.01
C SER A 61 15.57 -0.79 14.49
N PHE A 62 14.64 -0.49 15.42
CA PHE A 62 14.87 -0.72 16.85
C PHE A 62 15.04 -2.19 17.18
N TYR A 63 14.22 -3.06 16.61
CA TYR A 63 14.34 -4.50 16.80
C TYR A 63 15.71 -5.05 16.35
N LYS A 64 16.19 -4.62 15.18
CA LYS A 64 17.52 -4.98 14.66
C LYS A 64 18.65 -4.40 15.52
N LYS A 65 18.56 -3.11 15.91
CA LYS A 65 19.56 -2.45 16.77
C LYS A 65 19.70 -3.13 18.12
N SER A 66 18.61 -3.68 18.64
CA SER A 66 18.60 -4.45 19.88
C SER A 66 18.95 -5.94 19.70
N LYS A 67 19.55 -6.34 18.57
CA LYS A 67 19.91 -7.74 18.25
C LYS A 67 18.73 -8.72 18.43
N LYS A 68 17.51 -8.28 18.12
CA LYS A 68 16.27 -9.06 18.27
C LYS A 68 15.89 -9.44 19.71
N VAL A 69 16.55 -8.85 20.71
CA VAL A 69 16.28 -9.13 22.14
C VAL A 69 15.05 -8.35 22.63
N TYR A 70 14.77 -7.18 22.04
CA TYR A 70 13.73 -6.30 22.56
C TYR A 70 12.36 -6.67 21.98
N GLY A 71 11.43 -7.05 22.85
CA GLY A 71 10.01 -7.15 22.52
C GLY A 71 9.30 -5.80 22.51
N TYR A 72 8.00 -5.81 22.19
CA TYR A 72 7.15 -4.63 22.00
C TYR A 72 7.34 -3.53 23.06
N ARG A 73 7.29 -3.90 24.35
CA ARG A 73 7.37 -2.94 25.47
C ARG A 73 8.69 -2.18 25.49
N ARG A 74 9.83 -2.87 25.29
CA ARG A 74 11.16 -2.25 25.27
C ARG A 74 11.39 -1.41 24.01
N ILE A 75 10.83 -1.83 22.86
CA ILE A 75 10.84 -1.03 21.63
C ILE A 75 10.08 0.28 21.83
N LYS A 76 8.90 0.25 22.47
CA LYS A 76 8.08 1.44 22.75
C LYS A 76 8.80 2.43 23.66
N VAL A 77 9.46 1.95 24.72
CA VAL A 77 10.28 2.81 25.61
C VAL A 77 11.47 3.39 24.85
N ALA A 78 12.18 2.58 24.06
CA ALA A 78 13.27 3.06 23.24
C ALA A 78 12.79 4.18 22.31
N GLN A 79 11.72 3.94 21.55
CA GLN A 79 11.12 4.92 20.65
C GLN A 79 10.77 6.24 21.34
N ASN A 80 10.16 6.21 22.53
CA ASN A 80 9.85 7.41 23.31
C ASN A 80 11.13 8.17 23.72
N LYS A 81 12.18 7.44 24.11
CA LYS A 81 13.49 8.04 24.47
C LYS A 81 14.18 8.71 23.28
N TYR A 82 14.00 8.19 22.06
CA TYR A 82 14.51 8.85 20.84
C TYR A 82 13.72 10.12 20.49
N ASN A 83 12.39 10.11 20.65
CA ASN A 83 11.55 11.28 20.33
C ASN A 83 11.68 12.43 21.36
N CYS A 84 12.16 12.19 22.59
CA CYS A 84 12.47 13.24 23.57
C CYS A 84 13.87 13.86 23.42
N LYS A 85 14.66 13.42 22.43
CA LYS A 85 16.03 13.90 22.18
C LYS A 85 16.13 14.81 20.95
N GLU A 86 15.03 15.05 20.26
CA GLU A 86 14.89 16.04 19.19
C GLU A 86 14.30 17.34 19.74
#